data_AF-A0A937C6I1-F1
#
_entry.id   AF-A0A937C6I1-F1
#
_cell.length_a   1.000
_cell.length_b   1.000
_cell.length_c   1.000
_cell.angle_alpha   90.00
_cell.angle_beta   90.00
_cell.angle_gamma   90.00
#
_symmetry.space_group_name_H-M   'P 1'
#
loop_
_entity.id
_entity.type
_entity.pdbx_description
1 polymer ?
#
loop_
_entity_poly.entity_id
_entity_poly.type
_entity_poly.pdbx_seq_one_letter_code
_entity_poly.pdbx_strand_id
1 'polypeptide(L)' 'MDCRVRYLGATTIWLTGPRSGRVYYFAESGSTAIVDEQDVDALLRTRLFVSDAASSLSAR' A
#
# COMPACT_ATOMS: atom_id res chain seq x y z
N MET A 1 -11.44 7.41 -3.83
CA MET A 1 -10.58 8.02 -2.79
C MET A 1 -9.20 7.38 -2.91
N ASP A 2 -8.16 7.88 -2.25
CA ASP A 2 -6.88 7.18 -2.19
C ASP A 2 -6.69 6.55 -0.79
N CYS A 3 -6.08 5.37 -0.72
CA CYS A 3 -5.82 4.64 0.52
C CYS A 3 -4.32 4.54 0.78
N ARG A 4 -3.93 4.65 2.06
CA ARG A 4 -2.54 4.44 2.46
C ARG A 4 -2.30 2.96 2.71
N VAL A 5 -1.27 2.41 2.07
CA VAL A 5 -0.82 1.03 2.31
C VAL A 5 0.64 1.03 2.75
N ARG A 6 0.97 0.09 3.63
CA ARG A 6 2.32 -0.15 4.12
C ARG A 6 2.85 -1.45 3.52
N TYR A 7 4.05 -1.37 2.96
CA TYR A 7 4.78 -2.49 2.39
C TYR A 7 5.55 -3.25 3.47
N LEU A 8 5.58 -4.59 3.35
CA LEU A 8 6.20 -5.52 4.31
C LEU A 8 7.39 -6.28 3.73
N GLY A 9 7.69 -6.12 2.43
CA GLY A 9 8.78 -6.86 1.79
C GLY A 9 10.16 -6.27 2.10
N ALA A 10 11.18 -7.14 2.11
CA ALA A 10 12.56 -6.76 2.44
C ALA A 10 13.34 -6.13 1.27
N THR A 11 12.77 -6.13 0.06
CA THR A 11 13.43 -5.63 -1.16
C THR A 11 12.64 -4.49 -1.79
N THR A 12 13.34 -3.57 -2.45
CA THR A 12 12.72 -2.53 -3.25
C THR A 12 11.90 -3.13 -4.40
N ILE A 13 10.68 -2.62 -4.59
CA ILE A 13 9.83 -2.99 -5.72
C ILE A 13 9.15 -1.77 -6.33
N TRP A 14 8.85 -1.88 -7.62
CA TRP A 14 7.87 -1.05 -8.30
C TRP A 14 6.79 -1.95 -8.91
N LEU A 15 5.56 -1.46 -8.96
CA LEU A 15 4.46 -2.19 -9.57
C LEU A 15 3.45 -1.23 -10.18
N THR A 16 2.77 -1.70 -11.23
CA THR A 16 1.70 -0.96 -11.89
C THR A 16 0.35 -1.45 -11.35
N GLY A 17 -0.50 -0.51 -10.94
CA GLY A 17 -1.86 -0.75 -10.51
C GLY A 17 -2.67 -1.42 -11.63
N PRO A 18 -3.26 -2.60 -11.39
CA PRO A 18 -3.96 -3.36 -12.43
C PRO A 18 -5.25 -2.70 -12.93
N ARG A 19 -5.82 -1.75 -12.18
CA ARG A 19 -7.04 -1.01 -12.54
C ARG A 19 -6.73 0.44 -12.90
N SER A 20 -5.95 1.14 -12.07
CA SER A 20 -5.68 2.57 -12.31
C SER A 20 -4.57 2.82 -13.33
N GLY A 21 -3.69 1.84 -13.57
CA GLY A 21 -2.47 2.02 -14.37
C GLY A 21 -1.39 2.88 -13.70
N ARG A 22 -1.59 3.32 -12.46
CA ARG A 22 -0.59 4.10 -11.71
C ARG A 22 0.60 3.24 -11.33
N VAL A 23 1.79 3.83 -11.31
CA VAL A 23 3.01 3.14 -10.87
C VAL A 23 3.28 3.50 -9.41
N TYR A 24 3.46 2.49 -8.58
CA TYR A 24 3.79 2.63 -7.17
C TYR A 24 5.21 2.13 -6.91
N TYR A 25 5.93 2.83 -6.04
CA TYR A 25 7.29 2.51 -5.64
C TYR A 25 7.35 2.29 -4.14
N PHE A 26 7.98 1.20 -3.72
CA PHE A 26 8.18 0.84 -2.32
C PHE A 26 9.66 0.51 -2.10
N ALA A 27 10.35 1.36 -1.34
CA ALA A 27 11.79 1.26 -1.15
C ALA A 27 12.20 0.06 -0.29
N GLU A 28 11.47 -0.15 0.82
CA GLU A 28 11.81 -1.16 1.83
C GLU A 28 10.61 -1.44 2.76
N SER A 29 10.74 -2.46 3.61
CA SER A 29 9.73 -2.79 4.63
C SER A 29 9.42 -1.58 5.52
N GLY A 30 8.13 -1.32 5.73
CA GLY A 30 7.64 -0.14 6.44
C GLY A 30 7.36 1.06 5.54
N SER A 31 7.83 1.07 4.28
CA SER A 31 7.49 2.11 3.31
C SER A 31 5.98 2.19 3.12
N THR A 32 5.43 3.41 3.17
CA THR A 32 4.01 3.65 2.92
C THR A 32 3.82 4.43 1.64
N ALA A 33 2.81 4.06 0.85
CA ALA A 33 2.42 4.80 -0.34
C ALA A 33 0.91 5.06 -0.35
N ILE A 34 0.54 6.14 -1.03
CA ILE A 34 -0.85 6.44 -1.36
C ILE A 34 -1.18 5.67 -2.65
N VAL A 35 -2.17 4.79 -2.55
CA VAL A 35 -2.60 3.87 -3.60
C VAL A 35 -4.04 4.18 -3.97
N ASP A 36 -4.35 4.02 -5.25
CA ASP A 36 -5.71 4.20 -5.75
C ASP A 36 -6.61 3.11 -5.16
N GLU A 37 -7.78 3.50 -4.63
CA GLU A 37 -8.73 2.60 -3.99
C GLU A 37 -9.06 1.36 -4.85
N GLN A 38 -9.05 1.48 -6.18
CA GLN A 38 -9.34 0.37 -7.10
C GLN A 38 -8.24 -0.71 -7.14
N ASP A 39 -7.01 -0.37 -6.72
CA ASP A 39 -5.85 -1.27 -6.74
C ASP A 39 -5.54 -1.87 -5.36
N VAL A 40 -6.11 -1.33 -4.29
CA VAL A 40 -5.84 -1.74 -2.90
C VAL A 40 -6.08 -3.24 -2.70
N ASP A 41 -7.23 -3.75 -3.12
CA ASP A 41 -7.58 -5.16 -2.94
C ASP A 41 -6.58 -6.10 -3.61
N ALA A 42 -6.06 -5.72 -4.79
CA ALA A 42 -5.06 -6.51 -5.49
C ALA A 42 -3.75 -6.57 -4.70
N LEU A 43 -3.33 -5.44 -4.12
CA LEU A 43 -2.14 -5.34 -3.29
C LEU A 43 -2.28 -6.14 -2.00
N LEU A 44 -3.38 -5.99 -1.27
CA LEU A 44 -3.60 -6.71 -0.01
C LEU A 44 -3.61 -8.24 -0.18
N ARG A 45 -4.12 -8.74 -1.30
CA ARG A 45 -4.12 -10.18 -1.62
C ARG A 45 -2.72 -10.80 -1.73
N THR A 46 -1.70 -10.00 -2.05
CA THR A 46 -0.32 -10.50 -2.14
C THR A 46 0.30 -10.82 -0.78
N ARG A 47 -0.31 -10.37 0.33
CA ARG A 47 0.23 -10.43 1.69
C ARG A 47 1.57 -9.68 1.89
N LEU A 48 2.03 -8.94 0.88
CA LEU A 48 3.19 -8.05 0.98
C LEU A 48 2.81 -6.65 1.46
N PHE A 49 1.51 -6.35 1.54
CA PHE A 49 0.99 -5.04 1.93
C PHE A 49 -0.09 -5.17 2.98
N VAL A 50 -0.18 -4.16 3.84
CA VAL A 50 -1.27 -3.98 4.80
C VAL A 50 -1.85 -2.59 4.65
N SER A 51 -3.15 -2.45 4.84
CA SER A 51 -3.79 -1.15 4.91
C SER A 51 -3.26 -0.40 6.11
N ASP A 52 -2.66 0.76 5.86
CA ASP A 52 -2.38 1.74 6.90
C ASP A 52 -3.62 2.63 6.97
N ALA A 53 -4.75 2.01 7.35
CA ALA A 53 -5.89 2.78 7.80
C ALA A 53 -5.35 3.52 9.02
N ALA A 54 -5.10 4.83 8.87
CA ALA A 54 -4.60 5.68 9.93
C ALA A 54 -5.34 5.27 11.19
N SER A 55 -4.63 4.61 12.10
CA SER A 55 -5.21 4.27 13.38
C SER A 55 -5.56 5.61 14.00
N SER A 56 -6.83 5.99 13.89
CA SER A 56 -7.50 6.88 14.82
C SER A 56 -7.63 6.19 16.19
N LEU A 57 -6.58 5.49 16.64
CA LEU A 57 -6.29 5.26 18.04
C LEU A 57 -5.68 6.55 18.58
N SER A 58 -6.48 7.61 18.53
CA SER A 58 -6.34 8.76 19.39
C SER A 58 -6.80 8.31 20.78
N ALA A 59 -5.86 8.30 21.72
CA ALA A 59 -6.03 8.40 23.16
C ALA A 59 -7.01 7.45 23.86
N ARG A 60 -6.45 6.50 24.62
CA ARG A 60 -6.94 6.19 25.96
C ARG A 60 -5.79 6.24 26.95
#